data_AF-A0A7X1L318-F1
#
_entry.id   AF-A0A7X1L318-F1
#
_cell.length_a   1.000
_cell.length_b   1.000
_cell.length_c   1.000
_cell.angle_alpha   90.00
_cell.angle_beta   90.00
_cell.angle_gamma   90.00
#
_symmetry.space_group_name_H-M   'P 1'
#
loop_
_entity.id
_entity.type
_entity.pdbx_description
1 polymer ?
#
loop_
_entity_poly.entity_id
_entity_poly.type
_entity_poly.pdbx_seq_one_letter_code
_entity_poly.pdbx_strand_id
1 'polypeptide(L)'
;MPAKTQFKYYLQSKKYVIDEKTDIWSLPIPLSIKKQQKAEGIFVTYGEYFYAVRSFLEKDEFKSITSAISQHLNQNIKPDEIQEIRIYLEKHGEFYHPARIETNINGSGILFVLNAAISSTGKGFIKREFDILNKLNNEFSFSFIPKIYSQGEICIKNKNLEISMFLGEWFKDFNEFHISQNKYKQAKTDSSIKIVVWDHEKGNFFLSDDETLELYSQVAMILTCYYNAETFEQIFPWHHAAGDFVIKLQKNNMETKLITVRQYAPMLENKNEFAKNNTDNDIYLMLEAMLVFFLNLSIRTRLDRLDGVGEIVWSDNIAVEGTLKGFLKGLSQISCNNLISDTPAADFIDYISCFSKTDLLELCNSIVNTYNPMTPELSVIKRNLKNHVDLLYDCLVKSFLRDNY
;
A
#
# COMPACT_ATOMS: atom_id res chain seq x y z
N MET A 1 22.03 -33.24 -20.28
CA MET A 1 21.17 -32.11 -20.72
C MET A 1 20.70 -31.39 -19.46
N PRO A 2 20.84 -30.06 -19.36
CA PRO A 2 20.24 -29.34 -18.23
C PRO A 2 18.73 -29.63 -18.21
N ALA A 3 18.17 -29.81 -17.02
CA ALA A 3 16.74 -30.05 -16.87
C ALA A 3 15.99 -28.78 -17.30
N LYS A 4 15.03 -28.92 -18.22
CA LYS A 4 14.20 -27.80 -18.66
C LYS A 4 13.34 -27.31 -17.49
N THR A 5 13.37 -26.02 -17.18
CA THR A 5 12.54 -25.39 -16.16
C THR A 5 11.06 -25.75 -16.36
N GLN A 6 10.42 -26.29 -15.32
CA GLN A 6 9.02 -26.66 -15.35
C GLN A 6 8.12 -25.49 -14.93
N PHE A 7 6.98 -25.32 -15.62
CA PHE A 7 5.94 -24.35 -15.23
C PHE A 7 4.69 -25.06 -14.72
N LYS A 8 4.08 -24.53 -13.65
CA LYS A 8 2.77 -24.96 -13.15
C LYS A 8 1.91 -23.75 -12.81
N TYR A 9 0.61 -23.86 -13.06
CA TYR A 9 -0.35 -22.76 -12.90
C TYR A 9 -1.41 -23.10 -11.87
N TYR A 10 -1.80 -22.10 -11.08
CA TYR A 10 -2.73 -22.25 -9.97
C TYR A 10 -3.61 -21.01 -9.84
N LEU A 11 -4.78 -21.19 -9.23
CA LEU A 11 -5.57 -20.09 -8.68
C LEU A 11 -5.33 -20.06 -7.17
N GLN A 12 -5.34 -18.89 -6.56
CA GLN A 12 -5.05 -18.66 -5.14
C GLN A 12 -5.61 -19.74 -4.19
N SER A 13 -6.89 -20.08 -4.34
CA SER A 13 -7.60 -21.00 -3.45
C SER A 13 -7.47 -22.48 -3.82
N LYS A 14 -6.82 -22.81 -4.94
CA LYS A 14 -6.78 -24.17 -5.49
C LYS A 14 -5.42 -24.81 -5.28
N LYS A 15 -5.44 -25.97 -4.60
CA LYS A 15 -4.25 -26.82 -4.40
C LYS A 15 -3.88 -27.67 -5.62
N TYR A 16 -4.68 -27.64 -6.68
CA TYR A 16 -4.47 -28.45 -7.88
C TYR A 16 -4.01 -27.58 -9.05
N VAL A 17 -3.20 -28.20 -9.92
CA VAL A 17 -2.66 -27.56 -11.12
C VAL A 17 -3.79 -27.30 -12.12
N ILE A 18 -3.75 -26.11 -12.71
CA ILE A 18 -4.64 -25.69 -13.79
C ILE A 18 -3.89 -25.79 -15.11
N ASP A 19 -4.53 -26.35 -16.11
CA ASP A 19 -3.97 -26.59 -17.45
C ASP A 19 -5.05 -26.46 -18.53
N GLU A 20 -4.67 -26.70 -19.79
CA GLU A 20 -5.56 -26.62 -20.96
C GLU A 20 -6.78 -27.55 -20.89
N LYS A 21 -6.73 -28.59 -20.05
CA LYS A 21 -7.83 -29.55 -19.87
C LYS A 21 -8.80 -29.11 -18.78
N THR A 22 -8.44 -28.09 -18.00
CA THR A 22 -9.29 -27.57 -16.93
C THR A 22 -10.29 -26.58 -17.51
N ASP A 23 -11.58 -26.72 -17.18
CA ASP A 23 -12.66 -25.87 -17.75
C ASP A 23 -12.37 -24.36 -17.64
N ILE A 24 -11.76 -23.92 -16.52
CA ILE A 24 -11.46 -22.51 -16.28
C ILE A 24 -10.43 -21.92 -17.25
N TRP A 25 -9.60 -22.76 -17.89
CA TRP A 25 -8.52 -22.33 -18.77
C TRP A 25 -9.02 -21.46 -19.93
N SER A 26 -10.18 -21.83 -20.48
CA SER A 26 -10.80 -21.12 -21.61
C SER A 26 -11.74 -19.99 -21.18
N LEU A 27 -12.03 -19.84 -19.89
CA LEU A 27 -12.92 -18.79 -19.40
C LEU A 27 -12.21 -17.43 -19.43
N PRO A 28 -12.95 -16.34 -19.69
CA PRO A 28 -12.40 -14.99 -19.63
C PRO A 28 -12.06 -14.59 -18.18
N ILE A 29 -10.94 -13.90 -17.99
CA ILE A 29 -10.66 -13.22 -16.73
C ILE A 29 -11.48 -11.92 -16.65
N PRO A 30 -12.05 -11.58 -15.48
CA PRO A 30 -12.74 -10.31 -15.28
C PRO A 30 -11.79 -9.13 -15.50
N LEU A 31 -12.23 -8.11 -16.26
CA LEU A 31 -11.42 -6.90 -16.52
C LEU A 31 -11.54 -5.83 -15.41
N SER A 32 -12.53 -5.95 -14.53
CA SER A 32 -12.83 -5.01 -13.45
C SER A 32 -13.65 -5.72 -12.37
N ILE A 33 -13.51 -5.30 -11.12
CA ILE A 33 -14.26 -5.85 -9.98
C ILE A 33 -15.75 -5.49 -10.10
N LYS A 34 -16.06 -4.33 -10.70
CA LYS A 34 -17.41 -3.75 -10.73
C LYS A 34 -18.19 -4.03 -12.01
N LYS A 35 -17.58 -4.62 -13.04
CA LYS A 35 -18.23 -4.89 -14.32
C LYS A 35 -17.90 -6.28 -14.86
N GLN A 36 -18.88 -7.18 -14.80
CA GLN A 36 -19.01 -8.28 -15.77
C GLN A 36 -19.44 -7.78 -17.18
N GLN A 37 -19.57 -6.46 -17.38
CA GLN A 37 -19.98 -5.92 -18.66
C GLN A 37 -18.92 -6.21 -19.73
N LYS A 38 -19.38 -6.79 -20.84
CA LYS A 38 -18.70 -6.87 -22.14
C LYS A 38 -17.98 -5.54 -22.43
N ALA A 39 -16.71 -5.43 -22.06
CA ALA A 39 -15.85 -4.40 -22.60
C ALA A 39 -15.59 -4.80 -24.05
N GLU A 40 -16.09 -3.99 -24.98
CA GLU A 40 -15.64 -3.85 -26.37
C GLU A 40 -14.73 -4.98 -26.91
N GLY A 41 -15.28 -6.16 -27.19
CA GLY A 41 -14.65 -7.22 -28.00
C GLY A 41 -13.33 -7.84 -27.50
N ILE A 42 -12.70 -7.32 -26.44
CA ILE A 42 -11.40 -7.75 -25.94
C ILE A 42 -11.61 -8.56 -24.66
N PHE A 43 -11.32 -9.85 -24.73
CA PHE A 43 -11.27 -10.72 -23.56
C PHE A 43 -9.96 -11.49 -23.56
N VAL A 44 -9.36 -11.65 -22.38
CA VAL A 44 -8.21 -12.54 -22.14
C VAL A 44 -8.74 -13.73 -21.35
N THR A 45 -8.36 -14.94 -21.71
CA THR A 45 -8.70 -16.13 -20.92
C THR A 45 -7.70 -16.37 -19.80
N TYR A 46 -8.03 -17.21 -18.81
CA TYR A 46 -7.05 -17.62 -17.79
C TYR A 46 -5.80 -18.25 -18.43
N GLY A 47 -5.98 -19.09 -19.45
CA GLY A 47 -4.87 -19.69 -20.19
C GLY A 47 -3.99 -18.68 -20.91
N GLU A 48 -4.60 -17.69 -21.58
CA GLU A 48 -3.86 -16.60 -22.24
C GLU A 48 -3.11 -15.74 -21.23
N TYR A 49 -3.71 -15.47 -20.07
CA TYR A 49 -3.05 -14.78 -18.96
C TYR A 49 -1.82 -15.55 -18.48
N PHE A 50 -1.96 -16.84 -18.16
CA PHE A 50 -0.84 -17.67 -17.68
C PHE A 50 0.26 -17.80 -18.72
N TYR A 51 -0.08 -17.95 -20.00
CA TYR A 51 0.91 -17.97 -21.08
C TYR A 51 1.61 -16.64 -21.28
N ALA A 52 0.91 -15.51 -21.11
CA ALA A 52 1.54 -14.20 -21.15
C ALA A 52 2.53 -14.02 -19.98
N VAL A 53 2.13 -14.39 -18.77
CA VAL A 53 2.99 -14.36 -17.57
C VAL A 53 4.23 -15.24 -17.76
N ARG A 54 4.05 -16.47 -18.25
CA ARG A 54 5.17 -17.35 -18.58
C ARG A 54 6.09 -16.72 -19.63
N SER A 55 5.53 -16.17 -20.70
CA SER A 55 6.32 -15.55 -21.78
C SER A 55 7.13 -14.36 -21.28
N PHE A 56 6.58 -13.57 -20.34
CA PHE A 56 7.30 -12.51 -19.66
C PHE A 56 8.51 -13.03 -18.89
N LEU A 57 8.35 -14.13 -18.15
CA LEU A 57 9.40 -14.75 -17.35
C LEU A 57 10.47 -15.47 -18.19
N GLU A 58 10.10 -16.04 -19.34
CA GLU A 58 11.01 -16.73 -20.27
C GLU A 58 11.76 -15.76 -21.20
N LYS A 59 11.32 -14.51 -21.31
CA LYS A 59 11.89 -13.49 -22.21
C LYS A 59 13.39 -13.30 -21.97
N ASP A 60 14.13 -13.11 -23.07
CA ASP A 60 15.58 -12.88 -23.08
C ASP A 60 16.35 -13.92 -22.24
N GLU A 61 16.02 -15.20 -22.43
CA GLU A 61 16.61 -16.33 -21.69
C GLU A 61 16.46 -16.23 -20.17
N PHE A 62 15.24 -15.94 -19.71
CA PHE A 62 14.89 -15.80 -18.29
C PHE A 62 15.60 -14.65 -17.55
N LYS A 63 16.08 -13.63 -18.28
CA LYS A 63 16.86 -12.52 -17.70
C LYS A 63 16.14 -11.82 -16.55
N SER A 64 14.85 -11.53 -16.70
CA SER A 64 14.07 -10.80 -15.68
C SER A 64 14.03 -11.55 -14.35
N ILE A 65 13.68 -12.84 -14.38
CA ILE A 65 13.52 -13.63 -13.16
C ILE A 65 14.88 -14.01 -12.55
N THR A 66 15.88 -14.36 -13.36
CA THR A 66 17.24 -14.65 -12.87
C THR A 66 17.88 -13.43 -12.23
N SER A 67 17.69 -12.23 -12.80
CA SER A 67 18.17 -10.98 -12.20
C SER A 67 17.49 -10.70 -10.87
N ALA A 68 16.16 -10.89 -10.79
CA ALA A 68 15.39 -10.69 -9.56
C ALA A 68 15.85 -11.64 -8.44
N ILE A 69 15.98 -12.93 -8.76
CA ILE A 69 16.53 -13.93 -7.85
C ILE A 69 17.95 -13.54 -7.43
N SER A 70 18.79 -13.13 -8.38
CA SER A 70 20.19 -12.83 -8.08
C SER A 70 20.34 -11.67 -7.11
N GLN A 71 19.51 -10.64 -7.28
CA GLN A 71 19.42 -9.52 -6.34
C GLN A 71 18.88 -9.96 -4.98
N HIS A 72 17.87 -10.83 -4.95
CA HIS A 72 17.28 -11.33 -3.70
C HIS A 72 18.25 -12.19 -2.88
N LEU A 73 19.02 -13.07 -3.53
CA LEU A 73 20.00 -13.94 -2.89
C LEU A 73 21.39 -13.32 -2.74
N ASN A 74 21.63 -12.15 -3.34
CA ASN A 74 22.96 -11.56 -3.50
C ASN A 74 23.97 -12.56 -4.12
N GLN A 75 23.53 -13.31 -5.13
CA GLN A 75 24.30 -14.34 -5.81
C GLN A 75 23.94 -14.35 -7.30
N ASN A 76 24.91 -14.57 -8.20
CA ASN A 76 24.59 -14.73 -9.62
C ASN A 76 23.91 -16.09 -9.89
N ILE A 77 22.70 -16.07 -10.45
CA ILE A 77 21.90 -17.26 -10.77
C ILE A 77 21.73 -17.42 -12.27
N LYS A 78 21.99 -18.62 -12.78
CA LYS A 78 21.77 -19.00 -14.17
C LYS A 78 20.37 -19.58 -14.39
N PRO A 79 19.80 -19.47 -15.61
CA PRO A 79 18.49 -20.03 -15.93
C PRO A 79 18.35 -21.53 -15.60
N ASP A 80 19.39 -22.32 -15.91
CA ASP A 80 19.39 -23.78 -15.68
C ASP A 80 19.34 -24.18 -14.20
N GLU A 81 19.57 -23.25 -13.27
CA GLU A 81 19.45 -23.48 -11.82
C GLU A 81 17.99 -23.39 -11.34
N ILE A 82 17.09 -22.82 -12.16
CA ILE A 82 15.66 -22.71 -11.85
C ILE A 82 14.98 -24.02 -12.26
N GLN A 83 14.65 -24.84 -11.26
CA GLN A 83 14.05 -26.16 -11.47
C GLN A 83 12.56 -26.05 -11.86
N GLU A 84 11.84 -25.17 -11.15
CA GLU A 84 10.40 -25.02 -11.29
C GLU A 84 9.97 -23.57 -11.03
N ILE A 85 8.99 -23.11 -11.80
CA ILE A 85 8.27 -21.86 -11.58
C ILE A 85 6.78 -22.16 -11.43
N ARG A 86 6.19 -21.77 -10.31
CA ARG A 86 4.76 -21.88 -10.05
C ARG A 86 4.12 -20.50 -10.09
N ILE A 87 3.05 -20.37 -10.85
CA ILE A 87 2.34 -19.11 -11.06
C ILE A 87 0.96 -19.23 -10.45
N TYR A 88 0.69 -18.42 -9.42
CA TYR A 88 -0.60 -18.36 -8.74
C TYR A 88 -1.26 -17.04 -9.10
N LEU A 89 -2.41 -17.07 -9.76
CA LEU A 89 -3.22 -15.86 -9.90
C LEU A 89 -3.93 -15.61 -8.56
N GLU A 90 -3.53 -14.53 -7.88
CA GLU A 90 -3.94 -14.22 -6.49
C GLU A 90 -5.33 -13.59 -6.45
N LYS A 91 -5.53 -12.49 -7.17
CA LYS A 91 -6.83 -11.80 -7.20
C LYS A 91 -7.06 -11.07 -8.52
N HIS A 92 -8.30 -10.66 -8.74
CA HIS A 92 -8.65 -9.73 -9.81
C HIS A 92 -8.75 -8.32 -9.24
N GLY A 93 -7.74 -7.49 -9.49
CA GLY A 93 -7.79 -6.07 -9.16
C GLY A 93 -8.61 -5.27 -10.19
N GLU A 94 -8.95 -4.04 -9.81
CA GLU A 94 -9.66 -3.11 -10.71
C GLU A 94 -8.80 -2.68 -11.91
N PHE A 95 -7.48 -2.62 -11.73
CA PHE A 95 -6.54 -2.12 -12.74
C PHE A 95 -5.59 -3.19 -13.28
N TYR A 96 -5.22 -4.16 -12.44
CA TYR A 96 -4.32 -5.25 -12.81
C TYR A 96 -4.58 -6.50 -11.97
N HIS A 97 -4.06 -7.63 -12.45
CA HIS A 97 -4.21 -8.95 -11.85
C HIS A 97 -2.85 -9.40 -11.29
N PRO A 98 -2.63 -9.30 -9.97
CA PRO A 98 -1.40 -9.79 -9.35
C PRO A 98 -1.32 -11.31 -9.42
N ALA A 99 -0.16 -11.82 -9.83
CA ALA A 99 0.22 -13.21 -9.68
C ALA A 99 1.38 -13.35 -8.70
N ARG A 100 1.30 -14.34 -7.81
CA ARG A 100 2.42 -14.77 -6.99
C ARG A 100 3.23 -15.79 -7.76
N ILE A 101 4.52 -15.52 -7.90
CA ILE A 101 5.48 -16.36 -8.61
C ILE A 101 6.34 -17.04 -7.56
N GLU A 102 6.29 -18.37 -7.49
CA GLU A 102 7.22 -19.15 -6.67
C GLU A 102 8.29 -19.76 -7.58
N THR A 103 9.56 -19.47 -7.32
CA THR A 103 10.68 -20.14 -7.99
C THR A 103 11.32 -21.13 -7.04
N ASN A 104 11.61 -22.34 -7.53
CA ASN A 104 12.33 -23.36 -6.78
C ASN A 104 13.77 -23.48 -7.30
N ILE A 105 14.72 -23.17 -6.42
CA ILE A 105 16.15 -23.19 -6.72
C ILE A 105 16.84 -23.95 -5.60
N ASN A 106 17.44 -25.09 -5.93
CA ASN A 106 18.14 -25.95 -4.97
C ASN A 106 17.32 -26.27 -3.70
N GLY A 107 16.00 -26.45 -3.84
CA GLY A 107 15.08 -26.74 -2.74
C GLY A 107 14.61 -25.51 -1.94
N SER A 108 15.08 -24.31 -2.29
CA SER A 108 14.63 -23.05 -1.69
C SER A 108 13.61 -22.35 -2.58
N GLY A 109 12.46 -21.98 -1.99
CA GLY A 109 11.40 -21.25 -2.65
C GLY A 109 11.57 -19.74 -2.49
N ILE A 110 11.67 -18.99 -3.60
CA ILE A 110 11.69 -17.52 -3.60
C ILE A 110 10.38 -17.01 -4.19
N LEU A 111 9.81 -15.98 -3.56
CA LEU A 111 8.51 -15.44 -3.91
C LEU A 111 8.65 -14.06 -4.57
N PHE A 112 7.89 -13.85 -5.63
CA PHE A 112 7.75 -12.57 -6.30
C PHE A 112 6.28 -12.27 -6.58
N VAL A 113 5.95 -11.00 -6.77
CA VAL A 113 4.69 -10.58 -7.37
C VAL A 113 4.94 -10.20 -8.82
N LEU A 114 4.09 -10.67 -9.73
CA LEU A 114 4.00 -10.18 -11.09
C LEU A 114 2.63 -9.53 -11.27
N ASN A 115 2.61 -8.21 -11.37
CA ASN A 115 1.40 -7.47 -11.69
C ASN A 115 1.19 -7.47 -13.20
N ALA A 116 -0.04 -7.69 -13.65
CA ALA A 116 -0.36 -7.77 -15.08
C ALA A 116 -1.63 -6.99 -15.41
N ALA A 117 -1.50 -6.00 -16.30
CA ALA A 117 -2.56 -5.08 -16.69
C ALA A 117 -2.95 -5.26 -18.16
N ILE A 118 -4.27 -5.34 -18.40
CA ILE A 118 -4.84 -5.65 -19.72
C ILE A 118 -5.51 -4.41 -20.33
N SER A 119 -6.32 -3.70 -19.53
CA SER A 119 -6.98 -2.48 -19.98
C SER A 119 -5.97 -1.35 -20.19
N SER A 120 -6.23 -0.46 -21.14
CA SER A 120 -5.40 0.73 -21.39
C SER A 120 -5.23 1.59 -20.13
N THR A 121 -6.28 1.75 -19.33
CA THR A 121 -6.21 2.40 -18.02
C THR A 121 -5.27 1.67 -17.07
N GLY A 122 -5.40 0.34 -16.95
CA GLY A 122 -4.53 -0.48 -16.11
C GLY A 122 -3.06 -0.40 -16.51
N LYS A 123 -2.78 -0.41 -17.82
CA LYS A 123 -1.41 -0.27 -18.36
C LYS A 123 -0.78 1.08 -17.98
N GLY A 124 -1.56 2.16 -17.99
CA GLY A 124 -1.09 3.46 -17.52
C GLY A 124 -0.74 3.45 -16.03
N PHE A 125 -1.58 2.80 -15.20
CA PHE A 125 -1.34 2.68 -13.77
C PHE A 125 -0.10 1.83 -13.45
N ILE A 126 0.02 0.64 -14.04
CA ILE A 126 1.11 -0.30 -13.71
C ILE A 126 2.48 0.27 -14.08
N LYS A 127 2.58 0.99 -15.21
CA LYS A 127 3.82 1.67 -15.63
C LYS A 127 4.19 2.80 -14.66
N ARG A 128 3.22 3.66 -14.32
CA ARG A 128 3.43 4.75 -13.37
C ARG A 128 3.85 4.23 -12.00
N GLU A 129 3.19 3.19 -11.50
CA GLU A 129 3.51 2.58 -10.22
C GLU A 129 4.92 1.99 -10.21
N PHE A 130 5.34 1.30 -11.29
CA PHE A 130 6.72 0.85 -11.44
C PHE A 130 7.71 2.02 -11.33
N ASP A 131 7.48 3.10 -12.08
CA ASP A 131 8.39 4.26 -12.10
C ASP A 131 8.47 4.94 -10.72
N ILE A 132 7.33 5.05 -10.00
CA ILE A 132 7.30 5.63 -8.65
C ILE A 132 7.99 4.73 -7.63
N LEU A 133 7.71 3.42 -7.63
CA LEU A 133 8.39 2.48 -6.74
C LEU A 133 9.91 2.51 -6.99
N ASN A 134 10.34 2.68 -8.25
CA ASN A 134 11.76 2.82 -8.57
C ASN A 134 12.33 4.09 -7.97
N LYS A 135 11.65 5.23 -8.18
CA LYS A 135 12.04 6.53 -7.64
C LYS A 135 12.21 6.43 -6.12
N LEU A 136 11.19 5.95 -5.42
CA LEU A 136 11.17 5.89 -3.96
C LEU A 136 12.21 4.92 -3.39
N ASN A 137 12.43 3.76 -4.01
CA ASN A 137 13.49 2.81 -3.57
C ASN A 137 14.91 3.36 -3.78
N ASN A 138 15.10 4.32 -4.69
CA ASN A 138 16.40 4.95 -4.94
C ASN A 138 16.60 6.22 -4.09
N GLU A 139 15.54 6.97 -3.81
CA GLU A 139 15.59 8.21 -3.03
C GLU A 139 15.61 7.96 -1.52
N PHE A 140 14.94 6.90 -1.06
CA PHE A 140 14.80 6.60 0.36
C PHE A 140 15.45 5.26 0.70
N SER A 141 16.09 5.18 1.86
CA SER A 141 16.72 3.96 2.37
C SER A 141 15.76 3.02 3.12
N PHE A 142 14.47 3.40 3.21
CA PHE A 142 13.45 2.61 3.89
C PHE A 142 13.06 1.36 3.09
N SER A 143 12.73 0.29 3.81
CA SER A 143 12.32 -1.00 3.22
C SER A 143 10.81 -1.25 3.35
N PHE A 144 10.00 -0.20 3.38
CA PHE A 144 8.55 -0.32 3.63
C PHE A 144 7.71 -0.60 2.38
N ILE A 145 8.27 -0.36 1.19
CA ILE A 145 7.63 -0.63 -0.12
C ILE A 145 8.33 -1.78 -0.84
N PRO A 146 7.67 -2.48 -1.80
CA PRO A 146 8.28 -3.54 -2.56
C PRO A 146 9.46 -3.03 -3.39
N LYS A 147 10.54 -3.83 -3.44
CA LYS A 147 11.51 -3.72 -4.52
C LYS A 147 10.86 -4.08 -5.85
N ILE A 148 11.31 -3.44 -6.93
CA ILE A 148 10.93 -3.78 -8.29
C ILE A 148 12.14 -4.31 -9.05
N TYR A 149 11.91 -5.23 -9.98
CA TYR A 149 12.99 -5.94 -10.67
C TYR A 149 12.97 -5.72 -12.17
N SER A 150 11.79 -5.75 -12.79
CA SER A 150 11.67 -5.62 -14.25
C SER A 150 10.26 -5.19 -14.66
N GLN A 151 10.15 -4.53 -15.80
CA GLN A 151 8.89 -4.20 -16.46
C GLN A 151 8.94 -4.56 -17.95
N GLY A 152 7.79 -4.79 -18.57
CA GLY A 152 7.71 -5.12 -19.99
C GLY A 152 6.31 -5.47 -20.45
N GLU A 153 6.19 -5.72 -21.75
CA GLU A 153 4.91 -5.98 -22.41
C GLU A 153 4.98 -7.28 -23.21
N ILE A 154 3.88 -8.04 -23.19
CA ILE A 154 3.74 -9.30 -23.94
C ILE A 154 2.52 -9.20 -24.84
N CYS A 155 2.72 -9.45 -26.13
CA CYS A 155 1.65 -9.48 -27.12
C CYS A 155 1.05 -10.88 -27.25
N ILE A 156 -0.28 -10.97 -27.10
CA ILE A 156 -1.07 -12.16 -27.46
C ILE A 156 -1.26 -12.13 -28.99
N LYS A 157 -0.40 -12.87 -29.70
CA LYS A 157 -0.27 -12.87 -31.17
C LYS A 157 -1.61 -12.98 -31.91
N ASN A 158 -2.52 -13.82 -31.43
CA ASN A 158 -3.80 -14.09 -32.11
C ASN A 158 -4.85 -12.97 -31.93
N LYS A 159 -4.60 -12.01 -31.03
CA LYS A 159 -5.55 -10.95 -30.67
C LYS A 159 -5.00 -9.54 -30.88
N ASN A 160 -3.74 -9.40 -31.27
CA ASN A 160 -3.01 -8.12 -31.29
C ASN A 160 -3.22 -7.32 -30.00
N LEU A 161 -3.21 -8.03 -28.87
CA LEU A 161 -3.47 -7.48 -27.55
C LEU A 161 -2.22 -7.58 -26.71
N GLU A 162 -1.74 -6.45 -26.22
CA GLU A 162 -0.60 -6.40 -25.30
C GLU A 162 -1.06 -6.46 -23.84
N ILE A 163 -0.27 -7.10 -23.00
CA ILE A 163 -0.41 -7.08 -21.54
C ILE A 163 0.86 -6.47 -20.97
N SER A 164 0.72 -5.38 -20.22
CA SER A 164 1.85 -4.72 -19.55
C SER A 164 2.03 -5.33 -18.16
N MET A 165 3.27 -5.63 -17.79
CA MET A 165 3.60 -6.33 -16.56
C MET A 165 4.80 -5.73 -15.86
N PHE A 166 4.86 -5.84 -14.54
CA PHE A 166 6.12 -5.69 -13.80
C PHE A 166 6.26 -6.77 -12.73
N LEU A 167 7.52 -7.13 -12.47
CA LEU A 167 7.95 -8.06 -11.43
C LEU A 167 8.46 -7.26 -10.22
N GLY A 168 7.95 -7.58 -9.04
CA GLY A 168 8.34 -6.97 -7.77
C GLY A 168 8.46 -7.98 -6.64
N GLU A 169 8.85 -7.48 -5.48
CA GLU A 169 9.01 -8.25 -4.25
C GLU A 169 7.67 -8.75 -3.71
N TRP A 170 7.64 -10.00 -3.27
CA TRP A 170 6.54 -10.55 -2.49
C TRP A 170 6.89 -10.52 -1.00
N PHE A 171 6.07 -9.86 -0.20
CA PHE A 171 6.23 -9.88 1.26
C PHE A 171 5.68 -11.17 1.85
N LYS A 172 6.58 -12.12 2.08
CA LYS A 172 6.24 -13.45 2.61
C LYS A 172 5.72 -13.38 4.06
N ASP A 173 4.63 -14.10 4.32
CA ASP A 173 3.90 -14.18 5.59
C ASP A 173 3.19 -12.87 6.01
N PHE A 174 3.03 -11.92 5.09
CA PHE A 174 2.22 -10.73 5.31
C PHE A 174 0.78 -10.96 4.84
N ASN A 175 -0.17 -10.38 5.55
CA ASN A 175 -1.60 -10.55 5.34
C ASN A 175 -2.30 -9.20 5.21
N GLU A 176 -3.35 -9.16 4.39
CA GLU A 176 -4.28 -8.02 4.33
C GLU A 176 -5.08 -7.95 5.64
N PHE A 177 -5.55 -6.75 5.99
CA PHE A 177 -6.37 -6.51 7.16
C PHE A 177 -7.49 -5.53 6.82
N HIS A 178 -8.62 -5.67 7.51
CA HIS A 178 -9.76 -4.78 7.34
C HIS A 178 -10.50 -4.54 8.64
N ILE A 179 -11.27 -3.47 8.67
CA ILE A 179 -12.26 -3.23 9.71
C ILE A 179 -13.41 -4.24 9.57
N SER A 180 -13.77 -4.91 10.66
CA SER A 180 -14.85 -5.92 10.71
C SER A 180 -15.64 -5.84 12.02
N GLN A 181 -16.85 -6.41 12.01
CA GLN A 181 -17.68 -6.53 13.21
C GLN A 181 -17.25 -7.75 14.04
N ASN A 182 -16.86 -7.51 15.29
CA ASN A 182 -16.62 -8.57 16.26
C ASN A 182 -17.96 -9.09 16.81
N LYS A 183 -18.52 -10.10 16.13
CA LYS A 183 -19.78 -10.75 16.52
C LYS A 183 -19.69 -11.60 17.79
N TYR A 184 -18.49 -11.80 18.36
CA TYR A 184 -18.25 -12.69 19.49
C TYR A 184 -18.27 -11.99 20.87
N LYS A 185 -18.49 -10.67 20.93
CA LYS A 185 -18.71 -9.96 22.21
C LYS A 185 -20.15 -9.46 22.33
N GLN A 186 -20.90 -10.03 23.28
CA GLN A 186 -22.08 -9.39 23.86
C GLN A 186 -21.62 -8.26 24.78
N ALA A 187 -21.40 -7.05 24.28
CA ALA A 187 -21.22 -5.89 25.16
C ALA A 187 -21.80 -4.64 24.52
N LYS A 188 -22.75 -4.02 25.22
CA LYS A 188 -23.49 -2.81 24.85
C LYS A 188 -22.67 -1.51 24.93
N THR A 189 -21.35 -1.57 25.09
CA THR A 189 -20.54 -0.39 25.46
C THR A 189 -19.17 -0.27 24.78
N ASP A 190 -18.60 -1.33 24.22
CA ASP A 190 -17.38 -1.24 23.41
C ASP A 190 -17.77 -1.23 21.93
N SER A 191 -17.11 -0.37 21.14
CA SER A 191 -17.19 -0.40 19.67
C SER A 191 -17.17 -1.85 19.18
N SER A 192 -18.24 -2.29 18.51
CA SER A 192 -18.34 -3.64 17.95
C SER A 192 -17.41 -3.86 16.75
N ILE A 193 -16.62 -2.85 16.40
CA ILE A 193 -15.77 -2.78 15.22
C ILE A 193 -14.30 -2.94 15.64
N LYS A 194 -13.61 -3.91 15.03
CA LYS A 194 -12.18 -4.22 15.26
C LYS A 194 -11.46 -4.50 13.94
N ILE A 195 -10.13 -4.51 13.96
CA ILE A 195 -9.32 -4.95 12.83
C ILE A 195 -9.27 -6.48 12.79
N VAL A 196 -9.69 -7.07 11.67
CA VAL A 196 -9.50 -8.47 11.35
C VAL A 196 -8.33 -8.62 10.37
N VAL A 197 -7.47 -9.58 10.63
CA VAL A 197 -6.38 -9.98 9.73
C VAL A 197 -6.84 -11.20 8.93
N TRP A 198 -6.66 -11.17 7.62
CA TRP A 198 -7.03 -12.26 6.73
C TRP A 198 -5.85 -13.20 6.52
N ASP A 199 -5.68 -14.14 7.45
CA ASP A 199 -4.67 -15.18 7.36
C ASP A 199 -5.27 -16.43 6.70
N HIS A 200 -4.90 -16.66 5.44
CA HIS A 200 -5.39 -17.80 4.65
C HIS A 200 -4.81 -19.15 5.09
N GLU A 201 -3.74 -19.17 5.89
CA GLU A 201 -3.10 -20.39 6.37
C GLU A 201 -3.63 -20.83 7.73
N LYS A 202 -3.77 -19.88 8.67
CA LYS A 202 -4.15 -20.15 10.07
C LYS A 202 -5.60 -19.78 10.38
N GLY A 203 -6.26 -19.09 9.47
CA GLY A 203 -7.60 -18.53 9.64
C GLY A 203 -7.57 -17.12 10.21
N ASN A 204 -8.62 -16.37 9.88
CA ASN A 204 -8.73 -14.96 10.27
C ASN A 204 -8.76 -14.79 11.80
N PHE A 205 -8.15 -13.71 12.28
CA PHE A 205 -8.14 -13.35 13.70
C PHE A 205 -8.25 -11.83 13.88
N PHE A 206 -8.69 -11.40 15.07
CA PHE A 206 -8.81 -9.99 15.41
C PHE A 206 -7.57 -9.49 16.15
N LEU A 207 -7.15 -8.27 15.87
CA LEU A 207 -6.11 -7.59 16.64
C LEU A 207 -6.63 -7.21 18.03
N SER A 208 -5.73 -7.26 19.01
CA SER A 208 -5.87 -6.58 20.30
C SER A 208 -5.77 -5.06 20.14
N ASP A 209 -6.05 -4.34 21.22
CA ASP A 209 -6.04 -2.88 21.20
C ASP A 209 -4.60 -2.34 21.05
N ASP A 210 -3.62 -2.97 21.71
CA ASP A 210 -2.19 -2.63 21.56
C ASP A 210 -1.68 -2.91 20.14
N GLU A 211 -2.06 -4.04 19.54
CA GLU A 211 -1.73 -4.35 18.15
C GLU A 211 -2.41 -3.37 17.18
N THR A 212 -3.65 -2.97 17.45
CA THR A 212 -4.37 -1.97 16.65
C THR A 212 -3.69 -0.60 16.73
N LEU A 213 -3.25 -0.18 17.92
CA LEU A 213 -2.47 1.04 18.12
C LEU A 213 -1.18 1.01 17.32
N GLU A 214 -0.44 -0.10 17.38
CA GLU A 214 0.82 -0.26 16.66
C GLU A 214 0.61 -0.31 15.14
N LEU A 215 -0.46 -0.94 14.66
CA LEU A 215 -0.84 -0.92 13.23
C LEU A 215 -0.98 0.51 12.71
N TYR A 216 -1.81 1.32 13.36
CA TYR A 216 -2.02 2.71 12.94
C TYR A 216 -0.74 3.54 13.08
N SER A 217 0.08 3.26 14.11
CA SER A 217 1.40 3.85 14.26
C SER A 217 2.32 3.52 13.09
N GLN A 218 2.38 2.27 12.63
CA GLN A 218 3.25 1.91 11.50
C GLN A 218 2.73 2.45 10.17
N VAL A 219 1.42 2.42 9.92
CA VAL A 219 0.83 3.01 8.71
C VAL A 219 1.20 4.49 8.59
N ALA A 220 0.98 5.25 9.67
CA ALA A 220 1.27 6.68 9.70
C ALA A 220 2.79 6.96 9.60
N MET A 221 3.61 6.16 10.29
CA MET A 221 5.07 6.25 10.21
C MET A 221 5.56 6.04 8.77
N ILE A 222 5.12 4.96 8.10
CA ILE A 222 5.53 4.65 6.73
C ILE A 222 5.21 5.80 5.78
N LEU A 223 3.98 6.33 5.83
CA LEU A 223 3.57 7.44 4.96
C LEU A 223 4.35 8.73 5.25
N THR A 224 4.70 8.96 6.51
CA THR A 224 5.50 10.12 6.93
C THR A 224 6.97 9.96 6.52
N CYS A 225 7.53 8.75 6.57
CA CYS A 225 8.89 8.47 6.11
C CYS A 225 9.08 8.78 4.61
N TYR A 226 8.03 8.61 3.80
CA TYR A 226 8.05 8.99 2.39
C TYR A 226 7.53 10.41 2.13
N TYR A 227 7.18 11.19 3.15
CA TYR A 227 6.84 12.60 2.96
C TYR A 227 8.12 13.41 2.75
N ASN A 228 8.20 14.15 1.64
CA ASN A 228 9.29 15.08 1.40
C ASN A 228 8.89 16.46 1.91
N ALA A 229 9.51 16.91 3.01
CA ALA A 229 9.21 18.19 3.64
C ALA A 229 9.62 19.41 2.81
N GLU A 230 10.48 19.26 1.81
CA GLU A 230 10.98 20.37 0.97
C GLU A 230 10.16 20.55 -0.29
N THR A 231 9.74 19.44 -0.90
CA THR A 231 8.94 19.44 -2.13
C THR A 231 7.44 19.27 -1.85
N PHE A 232 7.08 19.02 -0.60
CA PHE A 232 5.74 18.64 -0.13
C PHE A 232 5.17 17.42 -0.84
N GLU A 233 6.04 16.59 -1.45
CA GLU A 233 5.64 15.35 -2.09
C GLU A 233 5.19 14.33 -1.06
N GLN A 234 4.08 13.65 -1.35
CA GLN A 234 3.56 12.58 -0.51
C GLN A 234 3.08 11.42 -1.37
N ILE A 235 3.01 10.24 -0.76
CA ILE A 235 2.27 9.13 -1.34
C ILE A 235 0.78 9.37 -1.13
N PHE A 236 0.06 9.66 -2.20
CA PHE A 236 -1.40 9.81 -2.20
C PHE A 236 -1.94 9.66 -3.63
N PRO A 237 -3.03 8.92 -3.87
CA PRO A 237 -3.94 8.33 -2.89
C PRO A 237 -3.57 6.91 -2.43
N TRP A 238 -3.83 6.64 -1.15
CA TRP A 238 -3.79 5.31 -0.52
C TRP A 238 -5.10 5.05 0.23
N HIS A 239 -5.47 3.77 0.42
CA HIS A 239 -6.71 3.35 1.08
C HIS A 239 -6.52 1.98 1.77
N HIS A 240 -6.92 1.86 3.05
CA HIS A 240 -7.03 0.55 3.72
C HIS A 240 -7.96 -0.40 2.95
N ALA A 241 -9.09 0.12 2.48
CA ALA A 241 -10.10 -0.62 1.72
C ALA A 241 -9.60 -1.23 0.40
N ALA A 242 -8.47 -0.74 -0.12
CA ALA A 242 -7.88 -1.27 -1.34
C ALA A 242 -6.83 -2.36 -1.07
N GLY A 243 -6.53 -2.65 0.21
CA GLY A 243 -5.48 -3.58 0.61
C GLY A 243 -4.07 -3.04 0.33
N ASP A 244 -3.88 -1.71 0.39
CA ASP A 244 -2.57 -1.11 0.11
C ASP A 244 -1.53 -1.46 1.17
N PHE A 245 -1.97 -1.78 2.39
CA PHE A 245 -1.10 -2.16 3.49
C PHE A 245 -1.30 -3.63 3.84
N VAL A 246 -0.20 -4.28 4.19
CA VAL A 246 -0.19 -5.66 4.68
C VAL A 246 0.63 -5.73 5.96
N ILE A 247 0.28 -6.67 6.84
CA ILE A 247 0.96 -6.87 8.11
C ILE A 247 1.46 -8.29 8.31
N LYS A 248 2.57 -8.40 9.03
CA LYS A 248 3.08 -9.64 9.58
C LYS A 248 3.13 -9.52 11.09
N LEU A 249 2.45 -10.45 11.76
CA LEU A 249 2.55 -10.58 13.21
C LEU A 249 3.52 -11.71 13.55
N GLN A 250 4.56 -11.35 14.30
CA GLN A 250 5.46 -12.27 14.97
C GLN A 250 5.27 -12.12 16.48
N LYS A 251 5.70 -13.08 17.30
CA LYS A 251 5.49 -13.03 18.76
C LYS A 251 5.94 -11.67 19.33
N ASN A 252 4.97 -10.85 19.74
CA ASN A 252 5.12 -9.49 20.28
C ASN A 252 5.72 -8.44 19.32
N ASN A 253 5.72 -8.67 18.00
CA ASN A 253 6.16 -7.69 17.03
C ASN A 253 5.23 -7.65 15.82
N MET A 254 4.87 -6.44 15.40
CA MET A 254 4.13 -6.22 14.15
C MET A 254 5.08 -5.60 13.14
N GLU A 255 5.02 -6.05 11.89
CA GLU A 255 5.63 -5.38 10.76
C GLU A 255 4.56 -5.01 9.75
N THR A 256 4.60 -3.79 9.23
CA THR A 256 3.68 -3.28 8.22
C THR A 256 4.46 -2.92 6.95
N LYS A 257 3.87 -3.19 5.79
CA LYS A 257 4.40 -2.79 4.48
C LYS A 257 3.32 -2.11 3.65
N LEU A 258 3.72 -1.17 2.81
CA LEU A 258 2.88 -0.51 1.81
C LEU A 258 3.15 -1.16 0.45
N ILE A 259 2.22 -1.97 -0.06
CA ILE A 259 2.41 -2.77 -1.27
C ILE A 259 1.95 -2.11 -2.56
N THR A 260 1.27 -0.96 -2.47
CA THR A 260 0.76 -0.23 -3.63
C THR A 260 1.07 1.26 -3.49
N VAL A 261 1.69 1.84 -4.51
CA VAL A 261 2.02 3.27 -4.57
C VAL A 261 1.47 3.87 -5.85
N ARG A 262 0.26 4.41 -5.78
CA ARG A 262 -0.47 4.91 -6.97
C ARG A 262 0.10 6.20 -7.54
N GLN A 263 0.58 7.07 -6.66
CA GLN A 263 1.07 8.39 -6.99
C GLN A 263 1.99 8.90 -5.88
N TYR A 264 2.99 9.67 -6.29
CA TYR A 264 3.88 10.43 -5.44
C TYR A 264 4.00 11.83 -6.03
N ALA A 265 3.43 12.84 -5.36
CA ALA A 265 3.31 14.19 -5.92
C ALA A 265 3.18 15.26 -4.82
N PRO A 266 3.52 16.52 -5.11
CA PRO A 266 3.34 17.63 -4.18
C PRO A 266 1.90 17.80 -3.75
N MET A 267 1.67 18.00 -2.46
CA MET A 267 0.36 18.35 -1.92
C MET A 267 -0.06 19.78 -2.25
N LEU A 268 0.91 20.69 -2.35
CA LEU A 268 0.73 22.10 -2.60
C LEU A 268 1.40 22.45 -3.93
N GLU A 269 0.75 23.28 -4.76
CA GLU A 269 1.35 23.75 -6.00
C GLU A 269 2.62 24.55 -5.69
N ASN A 270 3.75 24.02 -6.14
CA ASN A 270 5.05 24.64 -5.95
C ASN A 270 5.15 25.85 -6.89
N LYS A 271 4.69 27.02 -6.45
CA LYS A 271 4.92 28.29 -7.16
C LYS A 271 6.39 28.68 -6.98
N ASN A 272 7.29 27.96 -7.65
CA ASN A 272 8.71 28.27 -7.87
C ASN A 272 9.35 29.26 -6.87
N GLU A 273 10.24 28.77 -5.98
CA GLU A 273 11.28 29.49 -5.19
C GLU A 273 11.25 29.37 -3.64
N PHE A 274 10.57 28.39 -3.04
CA PHE A 274 10.36 28.37 -1.57
C PHE A 274 11.45 27.74 -0.68
N ALA A 275 12.64 27.42 -1.21
CA ALA A 275 13.72 26.85 -0.40
C ALA A 275 15.12 27.32 -0.83
N LYS A 276 15.24 28.54 -1.36
CA LYS A 276 16.54 29.08 -1.77
C LYS A 276 17.20 30.00 -0.76
N ASN A 277 16.42 30.61 0.14
CA ASN A 277 16.90 31.73 0.96
C ASN A 277 17.02 31.40 2.45
N ASN A 278 16.60 30.21 2.88
CA ASN A 278 16.68 29.73 4.26
C ASN A 278 16.12 30.73 5.28
N THR A 279 14.86 31.14 5.08
CA THR A 279 14.20 32.17 5.91
C THR A 279 13.22 31.56 6.91
N ASP A 280 12.89 32.31 7.97
CA ASP A 280 11.85 31.90 8.95
C ASP A 280 10.52 31.56 8.25
N ASN A 281 10.16 32.28 7.19
CA ASN A 281 8.95 32.02 6.40
C ASN A 281 8.96 30.63 5.75
N ASP A 282 10.14 30.13 5.35
CA ASP A 282 10.26 28.80 4.74
C ASP A 282 9.98 27.72 5.79
N ILE A 283 10.46 27.92 7.03
CA ILE A 283 10.20 27.01 8.16
C ILE A 283 8.70 26.97 8.50
N TYR A 284 8.05 28.13 8.62
CA TYR A 284 6.61 28.19 8.90
C TYR A 284 5.79 27.51 7.80
N LEU A 285 6.16 27.68 6.54
CA LEU A 285 5.49 27.02 5.42
C LEU A 285 5.67 25.49 5.48
N MET A 286 6.87 25.01 5.81
CA MET A 286 7.11 23.57 5.99
C MET A 286 6.26 23.00 7.11
N LEU A 287 6.18 23.68 8.26
CA LEU A 287 5.36 23.28 9.40
C LEU A 287 3.85 23.31 9.07
N GLU A 288 3.39 24.31 8.32
CA GLU A 288 2.00 24.39 7.85
C GLU A 288 1.67 23.25 6.88
N ALA A 289 2.57 22.96 5.93
CA ALA A 289 2.41 21.82 5.01
C ALA A 289 2.42 20.48 5.76
N MET A 290 3.30 20.32 6.76
CA MET A 290 3.30 19.14 7.65
C MET A 290 1.98 19.02 8.42
N LEU A 291 1.43 20.13 8.91
CA LEU A 291 0.14 20.14 9.63
C LEU A 291 -0.99 19.68 8.71
N VAL A 292 -1.07 20.21 7.49
CA VAL A 292 -2.09 19.79 6.52
C VAL A 292 -1.93 18.31 6.15
N PHE A 293 -0.69 17.85 5.93
CA PHE A 293 -0.39 16.44 5.68
C PHE A 293 -0.86 15.56 6.85
N PHE A 294 -0.49 15.92 8.09
CA PHE A 294 -0.85 15.19 9.29
C PHE A 294 -2.36 15.14 9.54
N LEU A 295 -3.07 16.27 9.42
CA LEU A 295 -4.52 16.30 9.60
C LEU A 295 -5.22 15.44 8.55
N ASN A 296 -4.80 15.51 7.29
CA ASN A 296 -5.33 14.66 6.23
C ASN A 296 -5.06 13.17 6.50
N LEU A 297 -3.83 12.82 6.92
CA LEU A 297 -3.43 11.47 7.31
C LEU A 297 -4.28 10.93 8.48
N SER A 298 -4.50 11.74 9.52
CA SER A 298 -5.28 11.37 10.71
C SER A 298 -6.76 11.10 10.40
N ILE A 299 -7.33 11.82 9.43
CA ILE A 299 -8.70 11.56 8.95
C ILE A 299 -8.74 10.29 8.10
N ARG A 300 -7.82 10.16 7.14
CA ARG A 300 -7.82 9.07 6.15
C ARG A 300 -7.52 7.70 6.77
N THR A 301 -6.65 7.64 7.79
CA THR A 301 -6.32 6.38 8.49
C THR A 301 -7.53 5.76 9.19
N ARG A 302 -8.55 6.56 9.53
CA ARG A 302 -9.78 6.04 10.17
C ARG A 302 -10.77 5.44 9.17
N LEU A 303 -10.51 5.51 7.87
CA LEU A 303 -11.44 5.02 6.84
C LEU A 303 -11.05 3.63 6.34
N ASP A 304 -12.04 2.75 6.29
CA ASP A 304 -11.94 1.46 5.62
C ASP A 304 -13.32 1.02 5.09
N ARG A 305 -13.38 -0.11 4.40
CA ARG A 305 -14.62 -0.82 4.09
C ARG A 305 -14.83 -1.96 5.07
N LEU A 306 -16.07 -2.11 5.52
CA LEU A 306 -16.44 -3.25 6.37
C LEU A 306 -16.17 -4.56 5.63
N ASP A 307 -15.35 -5.43 6.23
CA ASP A 307 -14.88 -6.67 5.63
C ASP A 307 -14.21 -6.45 4.24
N GLY A 308 -13.54 -5.31 4.05
CA GLY A 308 -12.80 -4.95 2.83
C GLY A 308 -13.65 -4.55 1.62
N VAL A 309 -14.91 -4.99 1.55
CA VAL A 309 -15.78 -4.76 0.38
C VAL A 309 -17.08 -4.03 0.69
N GLY A 310 -17.50 -4.00 1.96
CA GLY A 310 -18.76 -3.45 2.43
C GLY A 310 -18.85 -1.92 2.39
N GLU A 311 -19.71 -1.37 3.25
CA GLU A 311 -19.86 0.08 3.41
C GLU A 311 -18.61 0.72 4.01
N ILE A 312 -18.44 2.02 3.77
CA ILE A 312 -17.35 2.78 4.40
C ILE A 312 -17.64 2.90 5.89
N VAL A 313 -16.66 2.55 6.70
CA VAL A 313 -16.73 2.58 8.16
C VAL A 313 -15.62 3.45 8.73
N TRP A 314 -15.83 3.89 9.96
CA TRP A 314 -14.90 4.72 10.71
C TRP A 314 -14.28 3.88 11.83
N SER A 315 -12.96 3.88 11.91
CA SER A 315 -12.21 3.13 12.93
C SER A 315 -12.42 3.69 14.33
N ASP A 316 -12.11 2.88 15.33
CA ASP A 316 -12.16 3.24 16.75
C ASP A 316 -11.14 4.35 17.11
N ASN A 317 -11.29 4.92 18.30
CA ASN A 317 -10.53 6.06 18.80
C ASN A 317 -9.03 5.77 18.98
N ILE A 318 -8.67 4.50 19.20
CA ILE A 318 -7.27 4.03 19.28
C ILE A 318 -6.48 4.44 18.02
N ALA A 319 -7.14 4.52 16.85
CA ALA A 319 -6.51 4.95 15.61
C ALA A 319 -5.92 6.36 15.68
N VAL A 320 -6.50 7.27 16.45
CA VAL A 320 -6.01 8.65 16.57
C VAL A 320 -4.66 8.69 17.29
N GLU A 321 -4.57 8.02 18.43
CA GLU A 321 -3.32 7.92 19.20
C GLU A 321 -2.24 7.18 18.40
N GLY A 322 -2.61 6.06 17.78
CA GLY A 322 -1.73 5.30 16.90
C GLY A 322 -1.16 6.17 15.78
N THR A 323 -2.03 6.87 15.03
CA THR A 323 -1.60 7.74 13.93
C THR A 323 -0.70 8.88 14.39
N LEU A 324 -1.00 9.58 15.49
CA LEU A 324 -0.12 10.62 16.04
C LEU A 324 1.26 10.05 16.40
N LYS A 325 1.30 8.94 17.13
CA LYS A 325 2.54 8.26 17.51
C LYS A 325 3.37 7.88 16.27
N GLY A 326 2.71 7.35 15.25
CA GLY A 326 3.33 6.97 13.99
C GLY A 326 3.91 8.15 13.21
N PHE A 327 3.13 9.22 13.09
CA PHE A 327 3.55 10.45 12.43
C PHE A 327 4.82 11.02 13.09
N LEU A 328 4.84 11.16 14.42
CA LEU A 328 6.02 11.68 15.14
C LEU A 328 7.24 10.75 15.02
N LYS A 329 7.04 9.42 15.07
CA LYS A 329 8.11 8.44 14.79
C LYS A 329 8.67 8.62 13.38
N GLY A 330 7.82 8.84 12.38
CA GLY A 330 8.22 9.05 11.00
C GLY A 330 8.99 10.36 10.81
N LEU A 331 8.52 11.46 11.43
CA LEU A 331 9.24 12.73 11.45
C LEU A 331 10.64 12.61 12.06
N SER A 332 10.79 11.76 13.08
CA SER A 332 12.09 11.49 13.70
C SER A 332 13.04 10.64 12.83
N GLN A 333 12.53 10.06 11.74
CA GLN A 333 13.31 9.24 10.79
C GLN A 333 13.68 9.99 9.50
N ILE A 334 13.00 11.09 9.19
CA ILE A 334 13.33 11.90 8.02
C ILE A 334 14.31 13.00 8.42
N SER A 335 15.33 13.20 7.60
CA SER A 335 16.14 14.42 7.66
C SER A 335 15.44 15.48 6.84
N CYS A 336 15.04 16.57 7.49
CA CYS A 336 14.81 17.81 6.76
C CYS A 336 16.20 18.44 6.51
N ASN A 337 16.42 19.19 5.43
CA ASN A 337 17.62 20.01 5.28
C ASN A 337 17.91 20.85 6.56
N ASN A 338 19.07 21.51 6.62
CA ASN A 338 19.56 22.38 7.73
C ASN A 338 18.60 23.51 8.20
N LEU A 339 17.35 23.56 7.72
CA LEU A 339 16.31 24.55 8.01
C LEU A 339 15.45 24.21 9.22
N ILE A 340 15.07 22.95 9.36
CA ILE A 340 14.37 22.46 10.54
C ILE A 340 15.46 21.91 11.47
N SER A 341 15.24 22.00 12.78
CA SER A 341 16.22 21.48 13.74
C SER A 341 16.51 19.99 13.48
N ASP A 342 17.56 19.44 14.11
CA ASP A 342 17.82 17.99 14.12
C ASP A 342 16.64 17.19 14.72
N THR A 343 15.57 17.86 15.20
CA THR A 343 14.37 17.30 15.80
C THR A 343 13.06 17.82 15.15
N PRO A 344 12.74 17.47 13.88
CA PRO A 344 11.50 17.92 13.21
C PRO A 344 10.21 17.59 13.96
N ALA A 345 10.20 16.49 14.71
CA ALA A 345 9.06 16.11 15.54
C ALA A 345 8.81 17.12 16.69
N ALA A 346 9.87 17.64 17.32
CA ALA A 346 9.75 18.63 18.39
C ALA A 346 9.25 19.97 17.83
N ASP A 347 9.83 20.43 16.73
CA ASP A 347 9.41 21.67 16.06
C ASP A 347 7.92 21.62 15.63
N PHE A 348 7.47 20.47 15.13
CA PHE A 348 6.06 20.25 14.81
C PHE A 348 5.15 20.29 16.04
N ILE A 349 5.58 19.68 17.14
CA ILE A 349 4.84 19.67 18.42
C ILE A 349 4.72 21.09 18.97
N ASP A 350 5.80 21.86 18.98
CA ASP A 350 5.78 23.26 19.41
C ASP A 350 4.84 24.10 18.53
N TYR A 351 4.92 23.92 17.21
CA TYR A 351 4.05 24.61 16.26
C TYR A 351 2.57 24.27 16.45
N ILE A 352 2.21 22.98 16.51
CA ILE A 352 0.80 22.57 16.64
C ILE A 352 0.24 22.92 18.03
N SER A 353 1.08 23.09 19.06
CA SER A 353 0.65 23.52 20.40
C SER A 353 0.01 24.92 20.42
N CYS A 354 0.29 25.74 19.41
CA CYS A 354 -0.27 27.08 19.26
C CYS A 354 -1.73 27.06 18.78
N PHE A 355 -2.23 25.92 18.29
CA PHE A 355 -3.57 25.80 17.74
C PHE A 355 -4.57 25.40 18.82
N SER A 356 -5.68 26.14 18.90
CA SER A 356 -6.82 25.72 19.69
C SER A 356 -7.54 24.56 19.01
N LYS A 357 -8.35 23.85 19.81
CA LYS A 357 -9.28 22.84 19.31
C LYS A 357 -10.21 23.38 18.20
N THR A 358 -10.61 24.64 18.29
CA THR A 358 -11.45 25.28 17.27
C THR A 358 -10.67 25.49 15.97
N ASP A 359 -9.43 25.96 16.05
CA ASP A 359 -8.57 26.18 14.88
C ASP A 359 -8.33 24.85 14.13
N LEU A 360 -8.01 23.77 14.87
CA LEU A 360 -7.85 22.43 14.29
C LEU A 360 -9.13 21.94 13.61
N LEU A 361 -10.30 22.24 14.18
CA LEU A 361 -11.58 21.86 13.58
C LEU A 361 -11.85 22.63 12.29
N GLU A 362 -11.55 23.92 12.25
CA GLU A 362 -11.69 24.76 11.06
C GLU A 362 -10.75 24.32 9.93
N LEU A 363 -9.49 24.00 10.25
CA LEU A 363 -8.52 23.44 9.31
C LEU A 363 -8.98 22.07 8.78
N CYS A 364 -9.40 21.17 9.67
CA CYS A 364 -9.94 19.86 9.28
C CYS A 364 -11.15 20.00 8.35
N ASN A 365 -12.08 20.92 8.64
CA ASN A 365 -13.22 21.19 7.76
C ASN A 365 -12.76 21.71 6.39
N SER A 366 -11.77 22.61 6.37
CA SER A 366 -11.21 23.16 5.14
C SER A 366 -10.58 22.06 4.27
N ILE A 367 -9.79 21.17 4.87
CA ILE A 367 -9.22 20.00 4.19
C ILE A 367 -10.33 19.10 3.64
N VAL A 368 -11.33 18.73 4.45
CA VAL A 368 -12.44 17.87 4.04
C VAL A 368 -13.28 18.49 2.93
N ASN A 369 -13.40 19.82 2.89
CA ASN A 369 -14.10 20.54 1.82
C ASN A 369 -13.38 20.48 0.47
N THR A 370 -12.07 20.17 0.44
CA THR A 370 -11.34 19.91 -0.82
C THR A 370 -11.59 18.52 -1.39
N TYR A 371 -12.16 17.60 -0.61
CA TYR A 371 -12.40 16.24 -1.07
C TYR A 371 -13.47 16.22 -2.17
N ASN A 372 -13.38 15.25 -3.07
CA ASN A 372 -14.39 15.09 -4.12
C ASN A 372 -15.78 14.86 -3.46
N PRO A 373 -16.77 15.74 -3.74
CA PRO A 373 -18.08 15.72 -3.09
C PRO A 373 -18.89 14.45 -3.39
N MET A 374 -18.52 13.70 -4.43
CA MET A 374 -19.17 12.45 -4.83
C MET A 374 -18.57 11.22 -4.14
N THR A 375 -17.56 11.37 -3.29
CA THR A 375 -16.94 10.24 -2.59
C THR A 375 -17.84 9.71 -1.48
N PRO A 376 -18.05 8.38 -1.37
CA PRO A 376 -18.91 7.79 -0.35
C PRO A 376 -18.39 8.05 1.08
N GLU A 377 -17.08 8.24 1.22
CA GLU A 377 -16.37 8.50 2.47
C GLU A 377 -16.78 9.82 3.14
N LEU A 378 -17.16 10.83 2.34
CA LEU A 378 -17.38 12.19 2.84
C LEU A 378 -18.49 12.27 3.90
N SER A 379 -19.54 11.46 3.74
CA SER A 379 -20.64 11.39 4.70
C SER A 379 -20.21 10.82 6.06
N VAL A 380 -19.31 9.83 6.03
CA VAL A 380 -18.75 9.19 7.23
C VAL A 380 -17.78 10.14 7.92
N ILE A 381 -16.91 10.81 7.16
CA ILE A 381 -15.97 11.81 7.69
C ILE A 381 -16.74 12.93 8.40
N LYS A 382 -17.70 13.58 7.71
CA LYS A 382 -18.45 14.73 8.27
C LYS A 382 -19.18 14.38 9.56
N ARG A 383 -19.70 13.16 9.68
CA ARG A 383 -20.38 12.70 10.90
C ARG A 383 -19.42 12.56 12.09
N ASN A 384 -18.16 12.19 11.84
CA ASN A 384 -17.18 11.87 12.89
C ASN A 384 -16.16 12.98 13.14
N LEU A 385 -16.05 13.97 12.25
CA LEU A 385 -14.94 14.94 12.22
C LEU A 385 -14.76 15.71 13.53
N LYS A 386 -15.85 16.20 14.13
CA LYS A 386 -15.78 16.92 15.40
C LYS A 386 -15.19 16.03 16.51
N ASN A 387 -15.76 14.84 16.71
CA ASN A 387 -15.25 13.89 17.71
C ASN A 387 -13.81 13.47 17.43
N HIS A 388 -13.42 13.35 16.16
CA HIS A 388 -12.04 13.08 15.77
C HIS A 388 -11.08 14.19 16.22
N VAL A 389 -11.43 15.45 15.97
CA VAL A 389 -10.61 16.61 16.38
C VAL A 389 -10.54 16.73 17.90
N ASP A 390 -11.65 16.46 18.61
CA ASP A 390 -11.69 16.39 20.06
C ASP A 390 -10.64 15.41 20.61
N LEU A 391 -10.64 14.17 20.08
CA LEU A 391 -9.68 13.14 20.48
C LEU A 391 -8.24 13.48 20.09
N LEU A 392 -8.06 14.07 18.90
CA LEU A 392 -6.74 14.45 18.41
C LEU A 392 -6.13 15.53 19.32
N TYR A 393 -6.90 16.55 19.67
CA TYR A 393 -6.48 17.60 20.60
C TYR A 393 -6.10 17.03 21.97
N ASP A 394 -6.93 16.13 22.52
CA ASP A 394 -6.64 15.48 23.81
C ASP A 394 -5.35 14.63 23.75
N CYS A 395 -5.06 13.98 22.61
CA CYS A 395 -3.82 13.24 22.41
C CYS A 395 -2.61 14.16 22.33
N LEU A 396 -2.71 15.28 21.60
CA LEU A 396 -1.66 16.29 21.51
C LEU A 396 -1.33 16.89 22.88
N VAL A 397 -2.35 17.27 23.66
CA VAL A 397 -2.17 17.79 25.03
C VAL A 397 -1.45 16.77 25.93
N LYS A 398 -1.81 15.49 25.84
CA LYS A 398 -1.11 14.44 26.60
C LYS A 398 0.35 14.29 26.18
N SER A 399 0.66 14.41 24.89
CA SER A 399 2.03 14.36 24.39
C SER A 399 2.86 15.55 24.92
N PHE A 400 2.32 16.78 24.89
CA PHE A 400 3.00 17.95 25.46
C PHE A 400 3.36 17.76 26.94
N LEU A 401 2.49 17.09 27.70
CA LEU A 401 2.72 16.83 29.12
C LEU A 401 3.75 15.72 29.37
N ARG A 402 4.07 14.87 28.40
CA ARG A 402 5.08 13.80 28.56
C ARG A 402 6.50 14.28 28.27
N ASP A 403 6.67 15.25 27.38
CA ASP A 403 7.99 15.78 27.01
C ASP A 403 8.52 16.86 27.99
N ASN A 404 7.67 17.34 28.91
CA ASN A 404 7.98 18.36 29.92
C ASN A 404 8.27 17.80 31.34
N TYR A 405 8.39 16.48 31.51
CA TYR A 405 8.72 15.84 32.80
C TYR A 405 9.84 14.80 32.69
#